data_AF-A0A651G0S9-F1
#
_entry.id   AF-A0A651G0S9-F1
#
_cell.length_a   1.000
_cell.length_b   1.000
_cell.length_c   1.000
_cell.angle_alpha   90.00
_cell.angle_beta   90.00
_cell.angle_gamma   90.00
#
_symmetry.space_group_name_H-M   'P 1'
#
loop_
_entity.id
_entity.type
_entity.pdbx_description
1 polymer ?
#
loop_
_entity_poly.entity_id
_entity_poly.type
_entity_poly.pdbx_seq_one_letter_code
_entity_poly.pdbx_strand_id
1 'polypeptide(L)'
;ESFFELPAAHPIYSIVYPFPDGRPPKVHEHDGKPPQAFAVYRNGRMVLLYTYESNPADGWAYDEHANPEEIIRAALEFGVNLLVYAFTHP
;
A
#
# COMPACT_ATOMS: atom_id res chain seq x y z
N GLU A 1 3.98 19.32 -7.46
CA GLU A 1 4.42 18.44 -6.36
C GLU A 1 5.08 17.21 -6.95
N SER A 2 6.12 16.68 -6.30
CA SER A 2 6.88 15.52 -6.77
C SER A 2 6.46 14.26 -6.03
N PHE A 3 6.52 13.12 -6.72
CA PHE A 3 6.39 11.81 -6.08
C PHE A 3 7.64 11.49 -5.28
N PHE A 4 7.45 11.01 -4.05
CA PHE A 4 8.50 10.54 -3.14
C PHE A 4 8.29 9.05 -2.88
N GLU A 5 9.28 8.22 -3.17
CA GLU A 5 9.21 6.79 -2.83
C GLU A 5 9.25 6.61 -1.31
N LEU A 6 8.30 5.84 -0.77
CA LEU A 6 8.25 5.57 0.65
C LEU A 6 9.37 4.60 1.04
N PRO A 7 10.23 4.95 2.01
CA PRO A 7 11.27 4.05 2.49
C PRO A 7 10.65 2.82 3.17
N ALA A 8 11.37 1.70 3.20
CA ALA A 8 10.90 0.46 3.81
C ALA A 8 10.49 0.60 5.29
N ALA A 9 11.09 1.56 6.00
CA ALA A 9 10.78 1.87 7.40
C ALA A 9 9.56 2.80 7.57
N HIS A 10 8.86 3.19 6.50
CA HIS A 10 7.70 4.08 6.60
C HIS A 10 6.57 3.44 7.44
N PRO A 11 5.90 4.18 8.34
CA PRO A 11 4.90 3.61 9.25
C PRO A 11 3.74 2.87 8.56
N ILE A 12 3.42 3.21 7.31
CA ILE A 12 2.40 2.50 6.51
C ILE A 12 2.67 0.99 6.38
N TYR A 13 3.92 0.55 6.55
CA TYR A 13 4.31 -0.86 6.46
C TYR A 13 4.28 -1.59 7.81
N SER A 14 3.95 -0.93 8.93
CA SER A 14 4.05 -1.56 10.25
C SER A 14 3.12 -1.02 11.34
N ILE A 15 2.30 0.00 11.05
CA ILE A 15 1.47 0.68 12.05
C ILE A 15 0.45 -0.21 12.75
N VAL A 16 -0.13 -1.20 12.06
CA VAL A 16 -1.00 -2.23 12.65
C VAL A 16 -0.55 -3.63 12.22
N TYR A 17 -0.42 -3.86 10.92
CA TYR A 17 0.03 -5.12 10.34
C TYR A 17 1.44 -4.96 9.75
N PRO A 18 2.39 -5.87 10.06
CA PRO A 18 3.77 -5.77 9.58
C PRO A 18 3.95 -6.26 8.15
N PHE A 19 4.59 -5.45 7.32
CA PHE A 19 5.10 -5.77 5.99
C PHE A 19 6.64 -5.68 6.06
N PRO A 20 7.35 -6.77 6.42
CA PRO A 20 8.76 -6.74 6.79
C PRO A 20 9.70 -6.29 5.65
N ASP A 21 9.31 -6.52 4.40
CA ASP A 21 10.05 -6.05 3.22
C ASP A 21 9.86 -4.53 2.96
N GLY A 22 8.93 -3.90 3.68
CA GLY A 22 8.60 -2.49 3.55
C GLY A 22 8.11 -2.16 2.14
N ARG A 23 7.19 -2.99 1.62
CA ARG A 23 6.60 -2.88 0.28
C ARG A 23 5.08 -3.08 0.33
N PRO A 24 4.32 -2.46 -0.57
CA PRO A 24 2.89 -2.73 -0.68
C PRO A 24 2.65 -4.15 -1.23
N PRO A 25 1.53 -4.80 -0.89
CA PRO A 25 1.22 -6.14 -1.38
C PRO A 25 0.99 -6.12 -2.89
N LYS A 26 1.47 -7.15 -3.59
CA LYS A 26 1.28 -7.32 -5.03
C LYS A 26 0.13 -8.29 -5.28
N VAL A 27 -0.93 -7.82 -5.96
CA VAL A 27 -2.13 -8.63 -6.24
C VAL A 27 -2.00 -9.42 -7.54
N HIS A 28 -1.42 -8.82 -8.57
CA HIS A 28 -1.20 -9.44 -9.88
C HIS A 28 0.20 -9.17 -10.42
N GLU A 29 0.64 -9.98 -11.39
CA GLU A 29 1.87 -9.71 -12.13
C GLU A 29 1.66 -8.52 -13.08
N HIS A 30 2.61 -7.59 -13.08
CA HIS A 30 2.61 -6.40 -13.91
C HIS A 30 3.81 -6.49 -14.87
N ASP A 31 4.75 -5.55 -14.85
CA ASP A 31 5.87 -5.50 -15.79
C ASP A 31 7.12 -6.24 -15.26
N GLY A 32 6.98 -7.11 -14.25
CA GLY A 32 8.10 -7.84 -13.65
C GLY A 32 9.04 -6.98 -12.80
N LYS A 33 8.62 -5.76 -12.43
CA LYS A 33 9.41 -4.88 -11.56
C LYS A 33 8.98 -5.01 -10.10
N PRO A 34 9.80 -4.52 -9.15
CA PRO A 34 9.46 -4.58 -7.73
C PRO A 34 8.21 -3.76 -7.40
N PRO A 35 7.31 -4.23 -6.52
CA PRO A 35 6.24 -3.41 -5.98
C PRO A 35 6.85 -2.24 -5.20
N GLN A 36 6.33 -1.03 -5.37
CA GLN A 36 6.80 0.19 -4.70
C GLN A 36 5.60 1.06 -4.33
N ALA A 37 5.76 1.93 -3.34
CA ALA A 37 4.76 2.94 -3.04
C ALA A 37 5.40 4.33 -3.06
N PHE A 38 4.71 5.28 -3.68
CA PHE A 38 5.10 6.67 -3.75
C PHE A 38 4.03 7.53 -3.09
N ALA A 39 4.45 8.64 -2.50
CA ALA A 39 3.55 9.59 -1.88
C ALA A 39 3.76 11.00 -2.42
N VAL A 40 2.68 11.78 -2.39
CA VAL A 40 2.74 13.24 -2.51
C VAL A 40 2.35 13.84 -1.17
N TYR A 41 3.15 14.80 -0.71
CA TYR A 41 2.92 15.51 0.54
C TYR A 41 2.56 16.98 0.29
N ARG A 42 1.58 17.47 1.05
CA ARG A 42 1.19 18.89 1.13
C ARG A 42 1.22 19.32 2.59
N ASN A 43 2.01 20.34 2.90
CA ASN A 43 2.15 20.87 4.26
C ASN A 43 2.47 19.79 5.31
N GLY A 44 3.34 18.83 4.97
CA GLY A 44 3.70 17.71 5.84
C GLY A 44 2.72 16.53 5.83
N ARG A 45 1.51 16.70 5.28
CA ARG A 45 0.48 15.65 5.20
C ARG A 45 0.57 14.86 3.90
N MET A 46 0.52 13.54 3.97
CA MET A 46 0.35 12.69 2.78
C MET A 46 -1.04 12.90 2.20
N VAL A 47 -1.13 13.34 0.94
CA VAL A 47 -2.40 13.59 0.25
C VAL A 47 -2.68 12.62 -0.89
N LEU A 48 -1.67 11.87 -1.31
CA LEU A 48 -1.79 10.84 -2.34
C LEU A 48 -0.81 9.72 -2.01
N LEU A 49 -1.29 8.49 -2.09
CA LEU A 49 -0.48 7.28 -2.14
C LEU A 49 -0.67 6.66 -3.52
N TYR A 50 0.44 6.39 -4.21
CA TYR A 50 0.47 5.73 -5.50
C TYR A 50 1.25 4.43 -5.35
N THR A 51 0.58 3.30 -5.58
CA THR A 51 1.23 1.99 -5.61
C THR A 51 1.65 1.68 -7.04
N TYR A 52 2.93 1.39 -7.22
CA TYR A 52 3.54 1.03 -8.49
C TYR A 52 3.88 -0.45 -8.49
N GLU A 53 3.63 -1.15 -9.61
CA GLU A 53 3.81 -2.62 -9.71
C GLU A 53 3.06 -3.40 -8.61
N SER A 54 2.04 -2.75 -8.06
CA SER A 54 1.23 -3.19 -6.92
C SER A 54 -0.14 -2.56 -7.08
N ASN A 55 -1.18 -3.36 -6.93
CA ASN A 55 -2.57 -2.93 -7.02
C ASN A 55 -3.39 -3.50 -5.84
N PRO A 56 -3.16 -3.01 -4.60
CA PRO A 56 -3.86 -3.53 -3.43
C PRO A 56 -5.37 -3.32 -3.50
N ALA A 57 -5.85 -2.35 -4.29
CA ALA A 57 -7.27 -2.08 -4.42
C ALA A 57 -8.06 -3.25 -5.04
N ASP A 58 -7.45 -4.04 -5.92
CA ASP A 58 -8.07 -5.27 -6.46
C ASP A 58 -8.32 -6.31 -5.36
N GLY A 59 -7.48 -6.34 -4.32
CA GLY A 59 -7.70 -7.20 -3.16
C GLY A 59 -8.75 -6.64 -2.17
N TRP A 60 -9.14 -5.37 -2.29
CA TRP A 60 -10.23 -4.77 -1.52
C TRP A 60 -11.59 -4.92 -2.20
N ALA A 61 -11.60 -5.11 -3.51
CA ALA A 61 -12.80 -5.33 -4.30
C ALA A 61 -13.33 -6.75 -4.07
N TYR A 62 -14.40 -6.85 -3.29
CA TYR A 62 -15.04 -8.13 -2.98
C TYR A 62 -15.69 -8.73 -4.23
N ASP A 63 -15.34 -9.98 -4.54
CA ASP A 63 -15.94 -10.81 -5.61
C ASP A 63 -15.75 -10.30 -7.06
N GLU A 64 -14.91 -9.28 -7.26
CA GLU A 64 -14.56 -8.78 -8.61
C GLU A 64 -13.39 -9.54 -9.25
N HIS A 65 -12.50 -10.10 -8.41
CA HIS A 65 -11.28 -10.78 -8.84
C HIS A 65 -11.10 -12.11 -8.11
N ALA A 66 -10.76 -13.17 -8.86
CA ALA A 66 -10.47 -14.49 -8.31
C ALA A 66 -9.05 -14.54 -7.68
N ASN A 67 -8.83 -13.71 -6.66
CA ASN A 67 -7.58 -13.63 -5.93
C ASN A 67 -7.47 -14.73 -4.88
N PRO A 68 -6.28 -15.33 -4.67
CA PRO A 68 -6.01 -16.18 -3.51
C PRO A 68 -6.32 -15.45 -2.19
N GLU A 69 -6.84 -16.18 -1.20
CA GLU A 69 -7.21 -15.62 0.12
C GLU A 69 -6.04 -14.89 0.81
N GLU A 70 -4.81 -15.40 0.64
CA GLU A 70 -3.60 -14.78 1.17
C GLU A 70 -3.32 -13.40 0.57
N ILE A 71 -3.59 -13.21 -0.73
CA ILE A 71 -3.44 -11.94 -1.43
C ILE A 71 -4.53 -10.96 -0.98
N ILE A 72 -5.77 -11.44 -0.88
CA ILE A 72 -6.90 -10.65 -0.36
C ILE A 72 -6.60 -10.17 1.06
N ARG A 73 -6.14 -11.07 1.95
CA ARG A 73 -5.78 -10.73 3.32
C ARG A 73 -4.67 -9.68 3.38
N ALA A 74 -3.57 -9.89 2.65
CA ALA A 74 -2.46 -8.93 2.64
C ALA A 74 -2.90 -7.55 2.11
N ALA A 75 -3.75 -7.52 1.08
CA ALA A 75 -4.34 -6.28 0.59
C ALA A 75 -5.18 -5.59 1.67
N LEU A 76 -6.13 -6.29 2.29
CA LEU A 76 -6.98 -5.74 3.35
C LEU A 76 -6.17 -5.22 4.55
N GLU A 77 -5.16 -5.95 5.00
CA GLU A 77 -4.24 -5.55 6.07
C GLU A 77 -3.47 -4.26 5.70
N PHE A 78 -2.99 -4.14 4.46
CA PHE A 78 -2.37 -2.90 3.97
C PHE A 78 -3.39 -1.75 3.92
N GLY A 79 -4.64 -2.03 3.57
CA GLY A 79 -5.75 -1.07 3.62
C GLY A 79 -6.00 -0.56 5.05
N VAL A 80 -5.97 -1.44 6.06
CA VAL A 80 -6.06 -1.04 7.47
C VAL A 80 -4.89 -0.12 7.84
N ASN A 81 -3.66 -0.48 7.48
CA ASN A 81 -2.50 0.38 7.75
C ASN A 81 -2.66 1.77 7.10
N LEU A 82 -3.11 1.83 5.84
CA LEU A 82 -3.35 3.08 5.12
C LEU A 82 -4.38 3.95 5.83
N LEU A 83 -5.53 3.39 6.20
CA LEU A 83 -6.58 4.12 6.91
C LEU A 83 -6.09 4.62 8.28
N VAL A 84 -5.42 3.76 9.06
CA VAL A 84 -4.89 4.14 10.37
C VAL A 84 -3.85 5.24 10.22
N TYR A 85 -2.94 5.17 9.24
CA TYR A 85 -1.98 6.23 8.97
C TYR A 85 -2.70 7.54 8.62
N ALA A 86 -3.69 7.52 7.72
CA ALA A 86 -4.44 8.69 7.31
C ALA A 86 -5.19 9.40 8.46
N PHE A 87 -5.61 8.64 9.48
CA PHE A 87 -6.32 9.15 10.66
C PHE A 87 -5.41 9.53 11.84
N THR A 88 -4.16 9.05 11.89
CA THR A 88 -3.26 9.23 13.05
C THR A 88 -2.01 10.06 12.76
N HIS A 89 -1.67 10.29 11.49
CA HIS A 89 -0.49 11.06 11.06
C HIS A 89 -0.95 12.28 10.24
N PRO A 90 -1.35 13.39 10.90
CA PRO A 90 -1.99 14.51 10.26
C PRO A 90 -1.10 15.34 9.35
#